data_AF-A0A068T1N7-F1
#
_entry.id   AF-A0A068T1N7-F1
#
_cell.length_a   1.000
_cell.length_b   1.000
_cell.length_c   1.000
_cell.angle_alpha   90.00
_cell.angle_beta   90.00
_cell.angle_gamma   90.00
#
_symmetry.space_group_name_H-M   'P 1'
#
loop_
_entity.id
_entity.type
_entity.pdbx_description
1 polymer ?
#
loop_
_entity_poly.entity_id
_entity_poly.type
_entity_poly.pdbx_seq_one_letter_code
_entity_poly.pdbx_strand_id
1 'polypeptide(L)'
;MPTICIETRHTKAFLKTQIDKTDRNDARGIAQMMRVNLFRPVQVETLTSQKRWALLTARKLVQEKAIAIENDIRGMLRNFGLKVGVVSAAGFEVRIRELIEDMPDLASIIEPLLTVRKKLRETSTVSKLVHGPRRWMTSAL
;
A
#
# COMPACT_ATOMS: atom_id res chain seq x y z
N MET A 1 -26.29 -13.97 -17.49
CA MET A 1 -25.16 -14.07 -18.44
C MET A 1 -23.96 -13.34 -17.83
N PRO A 2 -22.72 -13.83 -18.00
CA PRO A 2 -21.54 -13.14 -17.49
C PRO A 2 -21.32 -11.80 -18.23
N THR A 3 -21.05 -10.73 -17.48
CA THR A 3 -20.71 -9.42 -18.03
C THR A 3 -19.21 -9.33 -18.27
N ILE A 4 -18.79 -8.99 -19.49
CA ILE A 4 -17.39 -8.80 -19.86
C ILE A 4 -17.11 -7.30 -19.94
N CYS A 5 -16.16 -6.81 -19.15
CA CYS A 5 -15.67 -5.44 -19.26
C CYS A 5 -14.49 -5.39 -20.22
N ILE A 6 -14.47 -4.37 -21.08
CA ILE A 6 -13.54 -4.27 -22.20
C ILE A 6 -12.75 -2.96 -22.10
N GLU A 7 -11.49 -2.98 -22.50
CA GLU A 7 -10.61 -1.82 -22.39
C GLU A 7 -11.12 -0.66 -23.27
N THR A 8 -11.42 0.49 -22.65
CA THR A 8 -12.04 1.64 -23.32
C THR A 8 -11.14 2.28 -24.37
N ARG A 9 -9.82 2.33 -24.13
CA ARG A 9 -8.84 2.89 -25.08
C ARG A 9 -8.69 2.02 -26.32
N HIS A 10 -8.61 0.70 -26.13
CA HIS A 10 -8.55 -0.27 -27.22
C HIS A 10 -9.84 -0.23 -28.06
N THR A 11 -11.00 -0.19 -27.40
CA THR A 11 -12.31 -0.03 -28.06
C THR A 11 -12.38 1.27 -28.86
N LYS A 12 -11.93 2.40 -28.28
CA LYS A 12 -11.89 3.69 -28.97
C LYS A 12 -10.97 3.68 -30.19
N ALA A 13 -9.80 3.04 -30.10
CA ALA A 13 -8.88 2.90 -31.22
C ALA A 13 -9.50 2.09 -32.37
N PHE A 14 -10.20 1.00 -32.03
CA PHE A 14 -10.93 0.17 -32.99
C PHE A 14 -12.09 0.94 -33.66
N LEU A 15 -12.83 1.75 -32.91
CA LEU A 15 -13.95 2.51 -33.49
C LEU A 15 -13.49 3.72 -34.32
N LYS A 16 -12.30 4.27 -34.04
CA LYS A 16 -11.74 5.41 -34.77
C LYS A 16 -11.43 5.10 -36.24
N THR A 17 -11.32 3.82 -36.62
CA THR A 17 -11.12 3.43 -38.03
C THR A 17 -12.41 3.50 -38.85
N GLN A 18 -13.57 3.75 -38.24
CA GLN A 18 -14.83 3.92 -38.95
C GLN A 18 -14.95 5.36 -39.50
N ILE A 19 -15.47 5.46 -40.73
CA ILE A 19 -15.58 6.73 -41.47
C ILE A 19 -16.64 7.65 -40.83
N ASP A 20 -17.79 7.10 -40.43
CA ASP A 20 -18.91 7.87 -39.88
C ASP A 20 -19.26 7.46 -38.46
N LYS A 21 -19.12 8.40 -37.52
CA LYS A 21 -19.49 8.20 -36.12
C LYS A 21 -21.00 8.40 -35.93
N THR A 22 -21.70 7.32 -35.59
CA THR A 22 -23.08 7.34 -35.10
C THR A 22 -23.22 6.29 -34.00
N ASP A 23 -24.14 6.48 -33.04
CA ASP A 23 -24.36 5.48 -31.97
C ASP A 23 -24.72 4.10 -32.53
N ARG A 24 -25.41 4.06 -33.67
CA ARG A 24 -25.73 2.81 -34.40
C ARG A 24 -24.48 2.12 -34.94
N ASN A 25 -23.53 2.87 -35.49
CA ASN A 25 -22.27 2.32 -36.02
C ASN A 25 -21.31 1.92 -34.89
N ASP A 26 -21.27 2.70 -33.80
CA ASP A 26 -20.49 2.37 -32.59
C ASP A 26 -20.97 1.05 -31.98
N ALA A 27 -22.29 0.87 -31.82
CA ALA A 27 -22.87 -0.37 -31.33
C ALA A 27 -22.54 -1.58 -32.22
N ARG A 28 -22.61 -1.41 -33.55
CA ARG A 28 -22.21 -2.44 -34.52
C ARG A 28 -20.71 -2.74 -34.46
N GLY A 29 -19.88 -1.71 -34.32
CA GLY A 29 -18.43 -1.84 -34.21
C GLY A 29 -18.02 -2.62 -32.96
N ILE A 30 -18.63 -2.29 -31.81
CA ILE A 30 -18.40 -3.02 -30.56
C ILE A 30 -18.86 -4.48 -30.69
N ALA A 31 -20.05 -4.72 -31.26
CA ALA A 31 -20.57 -6.07 -31.48
C ALA A 31 -19.65 -6.91 -32.38
N GLN A 32 -19.14 -6.31 -33.47
CA GLN A 32 -18.20 -6.98 -34.36
C GLN A 32 -16.88 -7.27 -33.66
N MET A 33 -16.34 -6.32 -32.91
CA MET A 33 -15.12 -6.49 -32.10
C MET A 33 -15.27 -7.63 -31.08
N MET A 34 -16.42 -7.74 -30.41
CA MET A 34 -16.74 -8.86 -29.52
C MET A 34 -16.79 -10.18 -30.28
N ARG A 35 -17.48 -10.21 -31.43
CA ARG A 35 -17.69 -11.42 -32.24
C ARG A 35 -16.39 -12.05 -32.74
N VAL A 36 -15.40 -11.24 -33.07
CA VAL A 36 -14.09 -11.71 -33.57
C VAL A 36 -13.00 -11.73 -32.49
N ASN A 37 -13.38 -11.57 -31.22
CA ASN A 37 -12.46 -11.57 -30.07
C ASN A 37 -11.31 -10.54 -30.18
N LEU A 38 -11.54 -9.41 -30.86
CA LEU A 38 -10.58 -8.31 -31.03
C LEU A 38 -10.61 -7.31 -29.86
N PHE A 39 -11.07 -7.74 -28.69
CA PHE A 39 -11.15 -6.90 -27.50
C PHE A 39 -10.13 -7.34 -26.44
N ARG A 40 -9.78 -6.41 -25.55
CA ARG A 40 -8.98 -6.70 -24.38
C ARG A 40 -9.90 -6.74 -23.16
N PRO A 41 -10.10 -7.91 -22.53
CA PRO A 41 -10.87 -7.98 -21.29
C PRO A 41 -10.13 -7.20 -20.20
N VAL A 42 -10.87 -6.39 -19.46
CA VAL A 42 -10.38 -5.70 -18.27
C VAL A 42 -11.08 -6.30 -17.07
N GLN A 43 -10.30 -6.74 -16.10
CA GLN A 43 -10.86 -7.14 -14.81
C GLN A 43 -11.44 -5.90 -14.14
N VAL A 44 -12.72 -5.97 -13.78
CA VAL A 44 -13.33 -4.95 -12.94
C VAL A 44 -12.72 -5.06 -11.56
N GLU A 45 -12.30 -3.93 -11.01
CA GLU A 45 -11.76 -3.87 -9.66
C GLU A 45 -12.85 -4.33 -8.67
N THR A 46 -12.67 -5.53 -8.13
CA THR A 46 -13.64 -6.11 -7.21
C THR A 46 -13.53 -5.44 -5.84
N LEU A 47 -14.63 -5.41 -5.08
CA LEU A 47 -14.60 -4.97 -3.67
C LEU A 47 -13.54 -5.73 -2.86
N THR A 48 -13.30 -7.01 -3.19
CA THR A 48 -12.23 -7.81 -2.58
C THR A 48 -10.85 -7.27 -2.91
N SER A 49 -10.60 -6.87 -4.16
CA SER A 49 -9.36 -6.23 -4.58
C SER A 49 -9.15 -4.89 -3.87
N GLN A 50 -10.19 -4.05 -3.81
CA GLN A 50 -10.15 -2.76 -3.11
C GLN A 50 -9.83 -2.92 -1.62
N LYS A 51 -10.49 -3.88 -0.94
CA LYS A 51 -10.21 -4.20 0.47
C LYS A 51 -8.76 -4.66 0.70
N ARG A 52 -8.23 -5.50 -0.20
CA ARG A 52 -6.82 -5.93 -0.14
C ARG A 52 -5.86 -4.76 -0.35
N TRP A 53 -6.14 -3.91 -1.34
CA TRP A 53 -5.33 -2.72 -1.59
C TRP A 53 -5.34 -1.78 -0.38
N ALA A 54 -6.52 -1.46 0.15
CA ALA A 54 -6.67 -0.62 1.34
C ALA A 54 -5.88 -1.17 2.54
N LEU A 55 -5.90 -2.49 2.76
CA LEU A 55 -5.12 -3.13 3.80
C LEU A 55 -3.61 -2.97 3.59
N LEU A 56 -3.13 -3.23 2.37
CA LEU A 56 -1.70 -3.11 2.05
C LEU A 56 -1.21 -1.66 2.20
N THR A 57 -2.03 -0.69 1.77
CA THR A 57 -1.77 0.74 1.93
C THR A 57 -1.74 1.13 3.40
N ALA A 58 -2.73 0.71 4.20
CA ALA A 58 -2.78 0.96 5.64
C ALA A 58 -1.56 0.35 6.36
N ARG A 59 -1.16 -0.87 5.99
CA ARG A 59 0.03 -1.51 6.55
C ARG A 59 1.31 -0.72 6.24
N LYS A 60 1.48 -0.30 4.98
CA LYS A 60 2.63 0.50 4.57
C LYS A 60 2.69 1.81 5.35
N LEU A 61 1.55 2.49 5.49
CA LEU A 61 1.43 3.73 6.27
C LEU A 61 1.88 3.55 7.72
N VAL A 62 1.39 2.52 8.41
CA VAL A 62 1.78 2.26 9.81
C VAL A 62 3.28 1.97 9.94
N GLN A 63 3.86 1.21 9.00
CA GLN A 63 5.29 0.91 8.98
C GLN A 63 6.14 2.18 8.77
N GLU A 64 5.76 3.03 7.80
CA GLU A 64 6.45 4.29 7.53
C GLU A 64 6.39 5.23 8.72
N LYS A 65 5.24 5.33 9.40
CA LYS A 65 5.11 6.15 10.61
C LYS A 65 5.96 5.63 11.77
N ALA A 66 6.06 4.31 11.95
CA ALA A 66 6.94 3.74 12.98
C ALA A 66 8.41 4.09 12.72
N ILE A 67 8.86 4.02 11.46
CA ILE A 67 10.23 4.38 11.05
C ILE A 67 10.47 5.88 11.21
N ALA A 68 9.50 6.72 10.83
CA ALA A 68 9.60 8.17 10.99
C ALA A 68 9.82 8.55 12.46
N ILE A 69 9.05 7.98 13.38
CA ILE A 69 9.22 8.21 14.83
C ILE A 69 10.59 7.76 15.31
N GLU A 70 11.09 6.59 14.88
CA GLU A 70 12.46 6.14 15.23
C GLU A 70 13.52 7.15 14.77
N ASN A 71 13.37 7.72 13.57
CA ASN A 71 14.28 8.72 13.03
C ASN A 71 14.18 10.07 13.76
N ASP A 72 12.96 10.51 14.07
CA ASP A 72 12.74 11.76 14.81
C ASP A 72 13.35 11.67 16.21
N ILE A 73 13.17 10.54 16.91
CA ILE A 73 13.82 10.29 18.21
C ILE A 73 15.34 10.36 18.07
N ARG A 74 15.92 9.69 17.07
CA ARG A 74 17.38 9.77 16.81
C ARG A 74 17.83 11.21 16.56
N GLY A 75 17.05 12.00 15.83
CA GLY A 75 17.31 13.41 15.56
C GLY A 75 17.27 14.26 16.83
N MET A 76 16.23 14.09 17.65
CA MET A 76 16.10 14.80 18.93
C MET A 76 17.26 14.49 19.87
N LEU A 77 17.62 13.22 20.03
CA LEU A 77 18.74 12.80 20.88
C LEU A 77 20.08 13.37 20.40
N ARG A 78 20.27 13.51 19.08
CA ARG A 78 21.48 14.11 18.50
C ARG A 78 21.67 15.57 18.90
N ASN A 79 20.59 16.32 19.15
CA ASN A 79 20.68 17.71 19.63
C ASN A 79 21.29 17.80 21.04
N PHE A 80 21.17 16.73 21.83
CA PHE A 80 21.78 16.60 23.16
C PHE A 80 23.13 15.87 23.13
N GLY A 81 23.71 15.64 21.95
CA GLY A 81 24.98 14.92 21.79
C GLY A 81 24.87 13.40 21.93
N LEU A 82 23.67 12.86 22.19
CA LEU A 82 23.43 11.42 22.36
C LEU A 82 23.35 10.71 21.01
N LYS A 83 24.18 9.68 20.83
CA LYS A 83 24.21 8.86 19.62
C LYS A 83 23.65 7.47 19.88
N VAL A 84 22.52 7.15 19.23
CA VAL A 84 21.84 5.86 19.35
C VAL A 84 22.66 4.71 18.74
N GLY A 85 23.34 4.94 17.62
CA GLY A 85 24.12 3.92 16.92
C GLY A 85 23.26 2.88 16.18
N VAL A 86 23.89 1.80 15.72
CA VAL A 86 23.20 0.68 15.08
C VAL A 86 22.56 -0.17 16.17
N VAL A 87 21.23 -0.33 16.12
CA VAL A 87 20.47 -1.10 17.12
C VAL A 87 19.43 -1.95 16.40
N SER A 88 19.14 -3.13 16.95
CA SER A 88 18.05 -3.94 16.44
C SER A 88 16.70 -3.26 16.74
N ALA A 89 15.72 -3.55 15.90
CA ALA A 89 14.34 -3.13 16.10
C ALA A 89 13.79 -3.44 17.51
N ALA A 90 14.18 -4.59 18.09
CA ALA A 90 13.76 -5.01 19.43
C ALA A 90 14.52 -4.26 20.54
N GLY A 91 15.83 -4.04 20.34
CA GLY A 91 16.69 -3.35 21.32
C GLY A 91 16.56 -1.82 21.31
N PHE A 92 15.84 -1.23 20.35
CA PHE A 92 15.76 0.23 20.21
C PHE A 92 15.29 0.92 21.49
N GLU A 93 14.17 0.49 22.09
CA GLU A 93 13.64 1.17 23.28
C GLU A 93 14.58 1.05 24.48
N VAL A 94 15.19 -0.12 24.67
CA VAL A 94 16.17 -0.34 25.75
C VAL A 94 17.34 0.62 25.58
N ARG A 95 17.89 0.71 24.37
CA ARG A 95 18.99 1.62 24.07
C ARG A 95 18.63 3.09 24.26
N ILE A 96 17.41 3.49 23.91
CA ILE A 96 16.96 4.87 24.14
C ILE A 96 16.87 5.17 25.64
N ARG A 97 16.29 4.25 26.43
CA ARG A 97 16.17 4.42 27.88
C ARG A 97 17.53 4.50 28.57
N GLU A 98 18.50 3.67 28.17
CA GLU A 98 19.90 3.76 28.64
C GLU A 98 20.54 5.13 28.37
N LEU A 99 20.25 5.73 27.21
CA LEU A 99 20.87 7.00 26.81
C LEU A 99 20.31 8.22 27.55
N ILE A 100 19.10 8.11 28.09
CA ILE A 100 18.37 9.22 28.74
C ILE A 100 18.21 9.01 30.25
N GLU A 101 18.83 7.98 30.83
CA GLU A 101 18.69 7.58 32.23
C GLU A 101 19.00 8.74 33.19
N ASP A 102 20.07 9.49 32.92
CA ASP A 102 20.51 10.63 33.74
C ASP A 102 19.81 11.96 33.37
N MET A 103 18.81 11.94 32.48
CA MET A 103 18.12 13.14 31.98
C MET A 103 16.59 13.03 32.09
N PRO A 104 16.03 13.22 33.30
CA PRO A 104 14.60 12.99 33.56
C PRO A 104 13.68 13.88 32.71
N ASP A 105 14.08 15.13 32.44
CA ASP A 105 13.32 16.04 31.60
C ASP A 105 13.22 15.52 30.15
N LEU A 106 14.33 15.02 29.60
CA LEU A 106 14.36 14.43 28.26
C LEU A 106 13.59 13.11 28.22
N ALA A 107 13.67 12.30 29.27
CA ALA A 107 12.90 11.08 29.41
C ALA A 107 11.38 11.35 29.35
N SER A 108 10.91 12.41 30.01
CA SER A 108 9.49 12.80 29.98
C SER A 108 8.97 13.11 28.57
N ILE A 109 9.84 13.59 27.69
CA ILE A 109 9.52 13.94 26.29
C ILE A 109 9.58 12.71 25.38
N ILE A 110 10.59 11.84 25.58
CA ILE A 110 10.88 10.72 24.68
C ILE A 110 9.99 9.50 24.98
N GLU A 111 9.62 9.26 26.22
CA GLU A 111 8.87 8.06 26.61
C GLU A 111 7.47 7.96 25.97
N PRO A 112 6.70 9.05 25.82
CA PRO A 112 5.48 9.04 25.02
C PRO A 112 5.71 8.61 23.57
N LEU A 113 6.82 9.02 22.96
CA LEU A 113 7.15 8.65 21.57
C LEU A 113 7.53 7.18 21.44
N LEU A 114 8.22 6.61 22.43
CA LEU A 114 8.47 5.17 22.50
C LEU A 114 7.16 4.39 22.65
N THR A 115 6.21 4.92 23.41
CA THR A 115 4.86 4.32 23.54
C THR A 115 4.11 4.30 22.22
N VAL A 116 4.10 5.42 21.47
CA VAL A 116 3.48 5.49 20.15
C VAL A 116 4.16 4.52 19.18
N ARG A 117 5.49 4.48 19.15
CA ARG A 117 6.27 3.56 18.33
C ARG A 117 5.90 2.09 18.62
N LYS A 118 5.81 1.71 19.90
CA LYS A 118 5.43 0.36 20.32
C LYS A 118 4.05 -0.01 19.78
N LYS A 119 3.07 0.89 19.90
CA LYS A 119 1.71 0.68 19.39
C LYS A 119 1.65 0.52 17.87
N LEU A 120 2.42 1.32 17.13
CA LEU A 120 2.49 1.18 15.66
C LEU A 120 3.11 -0.18 15.25
N ARG A 121 4.14 -0.64 15.97
CA ARG A 121 4.76 -1.95 15.70
C ARG A 121 3.83 -3.13 16.02
N GLU A 122 3.11 -3.08 17.13
CA GLU A 122 2.07 -4.07 17.49
C GLU A 122 1.01 -4.15 16.38
N THR A 123 0.48 -3.02 15.95
CA THR A 123 -0.56 -2.92 14.90
C THR A 123 -0.08 -3.48 13.56
N SER A 124 1.18 -3.25 13.20
CA SER A 124 1.78 -3.79 11.98
C SER A 124 1.93 -5.33 11.97
N THR A 125 1.91 -5.96 13.15
CA THR A 125 2.07 -7.41 13.33
C THR A 125 0.73 -8.14 13.20
N VAL A 126 -0.34 -7.60 13.78
CA VAL A 126 -1.69 -8.17 13.70
C VAL A 126 -2.19 -8.29 12.25
N SER A 127 -1.86 -7.30 11.40
CA SER A 127 -2.24 -7.32 9.98
C SER A 127 -1.60 -8.46 9.17
N LYS A 128 -0.46 -9.03 9.62
CA LYS A 128 0.21 -10.14 8.93
C LYS A 128 -0.58 -11.46 9.01
N LEU A 129 -1.41 -11.64 10.03
CA LEU A 129 -2.17 -12.87 10.26
C LEU A 129 -3.43 -12.98 9.38
N VAL A 130 -3.91 -11.86 8.83
CA VAL A 130 -5.17 -11.82 8.09
C VAL A 130 -5.03 -12.30 6.64
N HIS A 131 -3.81 -12.41 6.10
CA HIS A 131 -3.59 -12.78 4.70
C HIS A 131 -2.54 -13.90 4.56
N GLY A 132 -3.02 -15.12 4.26
CA GLY A 132 -2.21 -16.25 3.80
C GLY A 132 -1.49 -15.98 2.47
N PRO A 133 -0.59 -16.88 2.05
CA PRO A 133 0.47 -16.60 1.08
C PRO A 133 -0.03 -16.10 -0.28
N ARG A 134 0.70 -15.12 -0.83
CA ARG A 134 0.56 -14.54 -2.17
C ARG A 134 0.56 -15.64 -3.24
N ARG A 135 -0.62 -16.10 -3.64
CA ARG A 135 -0.80 -16.90 -4.86
C ARG A 135 -1.44 -16.00 -5.91
N TRP A 136 -0.63 -15.13 -6.51
CA TRP A 136 -1.02 -14.47 -7.75
C TRP A 136 -0.94 -15.55 -8.84
N MET A 137 -2.11 -15.99 -9.30
CA MET A 137 -2.26 -16.91 -10.41
C MET A 137 -1.67 -16.27 -11.66
N THR A 138 -0.46 -16.69 -12.01
CA THR A 138 -0.09 -16.91 -13.40
C THR A 138 -0.97 -18.03 -13.95
N SER A 139 -2.08 -17.68 -14.58
CA SER A 139 -2.69 -18.43 -15.68
C SER A 139 -2.82 -17.39 -16.79
N ALA A 140 -2.07 -17.43 -17.90
CA ALA A 140 -1.89 -18.57 -18.80
C ALA A 140 -3.20 -19.35 -18.94
N LEU A 141 -4.13 -18.75 -19.67
CA LEU A 141 -4.85 -19.30 -20.82
C LEU A 141 -5.69 -18.17 -21.44
#